data_AF-A0A2N1MW03-F1
#
_entry.id   AF-A0A2N1MW03-F1
#
_cell.length_a   1.000
_cell.length_b   1.000
_cell.length_c   1.000
_cell.angle_alpha   90.00
_cell.angle_beta   90.00
_cell.angle_gamma   90.00
#
_symmetry.space_group_name_H-M   'P 1'
#
loop_
_entity.id
_entity.type
_entity.pdbx_description
1 polymer ?
#
loop_
_entity_poly.entity_id
_entity_poly.type
_entity_poly.pdbx_seq_one_letter_code
_entity_poly.pdbx_strand_id
1 'polypeptide(L)'
;FEIGRLLGEGSFGRVYRAIEKTSNMVVAIKEMYIEKIIQDNMEEQLGREVKIQSRLRHPNVLRLYTHFYDKHHVFWCWNMP
;
A
#
# COMPACT_ATOMS: atom_id res chain seq x y z
N PHE A 1 7.14 5.03 -9.76
CA PHE A 1 5.73 5.48 -9.82
C PHE A 1 5.69 6.98 -10.10
N GLU A 2 4.69 7.44 -10.82
CA GLU A 2 4.31 8.85 -10.92
C GLU A 2 3.15 9.09 -9.95
N ILE A 3 3.40 9.80 -8.86
CA ILE A 3 2.41 10.04 -7.81
C ILE A 3 1.47 11.15 -8.28
N GLY A 4 0.18 10.88 -8.21
CA GLY A 4 -0.87 11.83 -8.53
C GLY A 4 -1.65 12.27 -7.29
N ARG A 5 -2.97 12.35 -7.45
CA ARG A 5 -3.88 12.90 -6.43
C ARG A 5 -3.96 12.04 -5.17
N LEU A 6 -4.03 12.70 -4.01
CA LEU A 6 -4.45 12.09 -2.74
C LEU A 6 -5.90 11.58 -2.84
N LEU A 7 -6.08 10.29 -2.59
CA LEU A 7 -7.37 9.61 -2.54
C LEU A 7 -7.98 9.60 -1.14
N GLY A 8 -7.15 9.56 -0.11
CA GLY A 8 -7.61 9.59 1.28
C GLY A 8 -6.46 9.61 2.28
N GLU A 9 -6.80 9.97 3.51
CA GLU A 9 -5.90 9.97 4.66
C GLU A 9 -6.57 9.20 5.79
N GLY A 10 -5.83 8.29 6.41
CA GLY A 10 -6.30 7.47 7.51
C GLY A 10 -5.29 7.48 8.66
N SER A 11 -5.59 6.72 9.71
CA SER A 11 -4.82 6.73 10.97
C SER A 11 -3.33 6.39 10.82
N PHE A 12 -2.97 5.64 9.78
CA PHE A 12 -1.59 5.17 9.57
C PHE A 12 -0.86 5.89 8.45
N GLY A 13 -1.54 6.76 7.68
CA GLY A 13 -0.93 7.49 6.57
C GLY A 13 -1.91 7.77 5.43
N ARG A 14 -1.39 7.85 4.21
CA ARG A 14 -2.08 8.45 3.06
C ARG A 14 -2.17 7.49 1.90
N VAL A 15 -3.23 7.61 1.11
CA VAL A 15 -3.45 6.83 -0.11
C VAL A 15 -3.44 7.77 -1.31
N TYR A 16 -2.61 7.49 -2.29
CA TYR A 16 -2.48 8.27 -3.51
C TYR A 16 -2.86 7.42 -4.73
N ARG A 17 -3.45 8.06 -5.74
CA ARG A 17 -3.52 7.50 -7.09
C ARG A 17 -2.17 7.74 -7.75
N ALA A 18 -1.61 6.73 -8.40
CA ALA A 18 -0.34 6.84 -9.10
C ALA A 18 -0.35 6.03 -10.41
N ILE A 19 0.66 6.26 -11.25
CA ILE A 19 0.92 5.48 -12.47
C ILE A 19 2.24 4.73 -12.29
N GLU A 20 2.23 3.42 -12.54
CA GLU A 20 3.46 2.63 -12.67
C GLU A 20 4.06 2.87 -14.06
N LYS A 21 5.28 3.39 -14.12
CA LYS A 21 5.85 3.97 -15.36
C LYS A 21 6.20 2.91 -16.41
N THR A 22 6.45 1.67 -16.00
CA THR A 22 6.90 0.60 -16.90
C THR A 22 5.73 -0.01 -17.66
N SER A 23 4.62 -0.23 -16.98
CA SER A 23 3.39 -0.87 -17.48
C SER A 23 2.27 0.12 -17.82
N ASN A 24 2.44 1.41 -17.47
CA ASN A 24 1.39 2.44 -17.53
C ASN A 24 0.12 2.09 -16.73
N MET A 25 0.25 1.19 -15.75
CA MET A 25 -0.88 0.75 -14.94
C MET A 25 -1.24 1.79 -13.88
N VAL A 26 -2.53 2.04 -13.71
CA VAL A 26 -3.05 2.89 -12.63
C VAL A 26 -3.05 2.09 -11.33
N VAL A 27 -2.48 2.68 -10.28
CA VAL A 27 -2.33 2.02 -8.98
C VAL A 27 -2.76 2.94 -7.83
N ALA A 28 -3.13 2.31 -6.72
CA ALA A 28 -3.28 2.96 -5.43
C ALA A 28 -2.01 2.73 -4.61
N ILE A 29 -1.38 3.78 -4.08
CA ILE A 29 -0.23 3.68 -3.18
C ILE A 29 -0.64 4.14 -1.79
N LYS A 30 -0.66 3.24 -0.82
CA LYS A 30 -0.81 3.55 0.60
C LYS A 30 0.56 3.69 1.23
N GLU A 31 0.88 4.91 1.63
CA GLU A 31 2.01 5.28 2.47
C GLU A 31 1.61 5.10 3.94
N MET A 32 2.46 4.45 4.73
CA MET A 32 2.25 4.25 6.16
C MET A 32 3.50 4.59 6.96
N TYR A 33 3.35 5.29 8.09
CA TYR A 33 4.47 5.73 8.93
C TYR A 33 4.97 4.60 9.84
N ILE A 34 6.25 4.24 9.74
CA ILE A 34 6.89 3.19 10.55
C ILE A 34 6.80 3.53 12.04
N GLU A 35 7.10 4.79 12.41
CA GLU A 35 7.03 5.25 13.80
C GLU A 35 5.65 5.02 14.41
N LYS A 36 4.59 5.29 13.64
CA LYS A 36 3.21 5.11 14.09
C LYS A 36 2.83 3.64 14.24
N ILE A 37 3.28 2.79 13.31
CA ILE A 37 3.08 1.33 13.38
C ILE A 37 3.71 0.75 14.65
N ILE A 38 4.93 1.17 14.98
CA ILE A 38 5.65 0.71 16.18
C ILE A 38 4.98 1.25 17.45
N GLN A 39 4.64 2.54 17.47
CA GLN A 39 3.97 3.15 18.62
C GLN A 39 2.65 2.44 18.97
N ASP A 40 1.91 2.00 17.96
CA ASP A 40 0.61 1.36 18.13
C ASP A 40 0.72 -0.19 18.24
N ASN A 41 1.94 -0.76 18.26
CA ASN A 41 2.23 -2.21 18.30
C ASN A 41 1.53 -3.01 17.18
N MET A 42 1.54 -2.48 15.95
CA MET A 42 0.80 -3.03 14.81
C MET A 42 1.66 -3.81 13.82
N GLU A 43 2.92 -4.09 14.13
CA GLU A 43 3.86 -4.80 13.26
C GLU A 43 3.35 -6.19 12.89
N GLU A 44 2.79 -6.93 13.86
CA GLU A 44 2.26 -8.26 13.61
C GLU A 44 1.02 -8.21 12.70
N GLN A 45 0.11 -7.26 12.94
CA GLN A 45 -1.07 -7.08 12.09
C GLN A 45 -0.66 -6.71 10.66
N LEU A 46 0.30 -5.81 10.51
CA LEU A 46 0.84 -5.40 9.22
C LEU A 46 1.43 -6.60 8.46
N GLY A 47 2.22 -7.44 9.13
CA GLY A 47 2.76 -8.67 8.55
C GLY A 47 1.67 -9.68 8.14
N ARG A 48 0.62 -9.82 8.94
CA ARG A 48 -0.54 -10.67 8.61
C ARG A 48 -1.28 -10.14 7.37
N GLU A 49 -1.52 -8.84 7.29
CA GLU A 49 -2.19 -8.22 6.15
C GLU A 49 -1.40 -8.42 4.84
N VAL A 50 -0.08 -8.18 4.84
CA VAL A 50 0.77 -8.45 3.67
C VAL A 50 0.66 -9.92 3.25
N LYS A 51 0.75 -10.85 4.20
CA LYS A 51 0.70 -12.29 3.92
C LYS A 51 -0.63 -12.71 3.31
N ILE A 52 -1.75 -12.21 3.84
CA ILE A 52 -3.10 -12.49 3.35
C ILE A 52 -3.26 -11.91 1.95
N GLN A 53 -2.99 -10.62 1.77
CA GLN A 53 -3.21 -9.92 0.49
C GLN A 53 -2.27 -10.40 -0.61
N SER A 54 -1.04 -10.80 -0.29
CA SER A 54 -0.10 -11.35 -1.28
C SER A 54 -0.54 -12.71 -1.83
N ARG A 55 -1.33 -13.48 -1.05
CA ARG A 55 -1.82 -14.81 -1.44
C ARG A 55 -3.22 -14.77 -2.05
N LEU A 56 -3.97 -13.71 -1.80
CA LEU A 56 -5.34 -13.57 -2.29
C LEU A 56 -5.37 -13.30 -3.80
N ARG A 57 -6.02 -14.21 -4.54
CA ARG A 57 -6.23 -14.09 -5.99
C ARG A 57 -7.69 -14.36 -6.29
N HIS A 58 -8.48 -13.31 -6.38
CA HIS A 58 -9.89 -13.40 -6.68
C HIS A 58 -10.32 -12.18 -7.52
N PRO A 59 -11.15 -12.34 -8.56
CA PRO A 59 -11.54 -11.23 -9.45
C PRO A 59 -12.21 -10.06 -8.73
N ASN A 60 -12.89 -10.32 -7.60
CA ASN A 60 -13.59 -9.30 -6.81
C ASN A 60 -12.80 -8.81 -5.59
N VAL A 61 -11.51 -9.13 -5.47
CA VAL A 61 -10.66 -8.65 -4.37
C VAL A 61 -9.46 -7.93 -4.96
N LEU A 62 -9.20 -6.71 -4.47
CA LEU A 62 -8.02 -5.95 -4.86
C LEU A 62 -6.76 -6.73 -4.51
N ARG A 63 -5.94 -6.96 -5.53
CA ARG A 63 -4.67 -7.66 -5.39
C ARG A 63 -3.57 -6.67 -5.03
N LEU A 64 -2.79 -6.99 -4.00
CA LEU A 64 -1.54 -6.30 -3.73
C LEU A 64 -0.60 -6.55 -4.91
N TYR A 65 -0.28 -5.50 -5.66
CA TYR A 65 0.59 -5.55 -6.82
C TYR A 65 2.05 -5.66 -6.39
N THR A 66 2.47 -4.77 -5.47
CA THR A 66 3.80 -4.81 -4.87
C THR A 66 3.78 -4.09 -3.52
N HIS A 67 4.84 -4.25 -2.74
CA HIS A 67 5.10 -3.49 -1.52
C HIS A 67 6.60 -3.20 -1.41
N PHE A 68 6.94 -2.10 -0.77
CA PHE A 68 8.32 -1.66 -0.53
C PHE A 68 8.37 -0.77 0.71
N TYR A 69 9.56 -0.43 1.18
CA TYR A 69 9.74 0.41 2.36
C TYR A 69 10.99 1.26 2.23
N ASP A 70 11.00 2.38 2.95
CA ASP A 70 12.19 3.19 3.21
C ASP A 70 12.46 3.27 4.73
N LYS A 71 13.28 4.22 5.17
CA LYS A 71 13.64 4.38 6.60
C LYS A 71 12.46 4.80 7.49
N HIS A 72 11.46 5.48 6.93
CA HIS A 72 10.37 6.11 7.67
C HIS A 72 8.99 5.58 7.27
N HIS A 73 8.86 4.98 6.07
CA HIS A 73 7.58 4.61 5.51
C HIS A 73 7.56 3.18 4.96
N VAL A 74 6.40 2.54 5.08
CA VAL A 74 6.02 1.34 4.34
C VAL A 74 5.00 1.72 3.27
N PHE A 75 5.18 1.19 2.06
CA PHE A 75 4.32 1.45 0.93
C PHE A 75 3.66 0.17 0.42
N TRP A 76 2.33 0.20 0.30
CA TRP A 76 1.55 -0.84 -0.37
C TRP A 76 0.97 -0.32 -1.66
N CYS A 77 1.10 -1.11 -2.72
CA CYS A 77 0.65 -0.74 -4.05
C CYS A 77 -0.38 -1.76 -4.54
N TRP A 78 -1.61 -1.32 -4.84
CA TRP A 78 -2.64 -2.17 -5.46
C TRP A 78 -2.87 -1.74 -6.89
N ASN A 79 -3.09 -2.73 -7.75
CA ASN A 79 -3.61 -2.47 -9.08
C ASN A 79 -5.06 -1.95 -8.96
N MET A 80 -5.35 -0.82 -9.60
CA MET A 80 -6.72 -0.33 -9.74
C MET A 80 -7.29 -0.83 -11.08
N PRO A 81 -8.27 -1.75 -11.06
CA PRO A 81 -8.96 -2.18 -12.27
C PRO A 81 -9.81 -1.06 -12.90
#